data_AF-A0A137RFV6-F1
#
_entry.id   AF-A0A137RFV6-F1
#
_cell.length_a   1.000
_cell.length_b   1.000
_cell.length_c   1.000
_cell.angle_alpha   90.00
_cell.angle_beta   90.00
_cell.angle_gamma   90.00
#
_symmetry.space_group_name_H-M   'P 1'
#
loop_
_entity.id
_entity.type
_entity.pdbx_description
1 polymer ?
#
loop_
_entity_poly.entity_id
_entity_poly.type
_entity_poly.pdbx_seq_one_letter_code
_entity_poly.pdbx_strand_id
1 'polypeptide(L)'
;MNSREIIEQINNNLSGEIIRTIKINDRDYKLKLYWNSRVRITIGPKNSLITETDFSEIRKLPLISIIVRTPQYGLRGEKTELTEKLLLNQYTRALLYFPASKLICQNSKISYSAALRKKDSHQLETIINYFKALLNTLK
;
A
#
# COMPACT_ATOMS: atom_id res chain seq x y z
N MET A 1 -11.71 -4.44 -17.04
CA MET A 1 -10.88 -3.23 -17.25
C MET A 1 -9.44 -3.58 -16.87
N ASN A 2 -8.55 -3.51 -17.85
CA ASN A 2 -7.15 -3.90 -17.78
C ASN A 2 -6.32 -2.80 -17.08
N SER A 3 -5.15 -3.14 -16.52
CA SER A 3 -4.22 -2.16 -15.92
C SER A 3 -3.84 -1.05 -16.92
N ARG A 4 -3.73 -1.41 -18.21
CA ARG A 4 -3.48 -0.48 -19.32
C ARG A 4 -4.53 0.63 -19.45
N GLU A 5 -5.82 0.27 -19.43
CA GLU A 5 -6.92 1.25 -19.56
C GLU A 5 -6.93 2.24 -18.38
N ILE A 6 -6.57 1.79 -17.18
CA ILE A 6 -6.43 2.67 -15.99
C ILE A 6 -5.25 3.63 -16.18
N ILE A 7 -4.12 3.13 -16.66
CA ILE A 7 -2.92 3.94 -16.91
C ILE A 7 -3.19 4.99 -18.00
N GLU A 8 -3.86 4.61 -19.07
CA GLU A 8 -4.30 5.53 -20.14
C GLU A 8 -5.21 6.63 -19.58
N GLN A 9 -6.20 6.28 -18.75
CA GLN A 9 -7.07 7.27 -18.11
C GLN A 9 -6.29 8.25 -17.21
N ILE A 10 -5.30 7.77 -16.47
CA ILE A 10 -4.46 8.61 -15.61
C ILE A 10 -3.62 9.59 -16.43
N ASN A 11 -3.09 9.13 -17.56
CA ASN A 11 -2.20 9.91 -18.41
C ASN A 11 -2.98 10.96 -19.24
N ASN A 12 -4.19 10.62 -19.69
CA ASN A 12 -5.00 11.47 -20.57
C ASN A 12 -5.83 12.52 -19.80
N ASN A 13 -6.10 12.31 -18.51
CA ASN A 13 -6.93 13.22 -17.71
C ASN A 13 -6.12 13.98 -16.67
N LEU A 14 -6.36 15.30 -16.52
CA LEU A 14 -5.69 16.13 -15.52
C LEU A 14 -5.95 15.63 -14.08
N SER A 15 -7.17 15.19 -13.79
CA SER A 15 -7.56 14.59 -12.52
C SER A 15 -8.60 13.49 -12.71
N GLY A 16 -8.83 12.69 -11.67
CA GLY A 16 -9.89 11.69 -11.65
C GLY A 16 -9.81 10.75 -10.47
N GLU A 17 -10.80 9.86 -10.37
CA GLU A 17 -10.91 8.84 -9.34
C GLU A 17 -11.39 7.52 -9.94
N ILE A 18 -10.81 6.41 -9.49
CA ILE A 18 -11.27 5.06 -9.76
C ILE A 18 -11.37 4.30 -8.44
N ILE A 19 -12.53 3.69 -8.20
CA ILE A 19 -12.76 2.80 -7.07
C ILE A 19 -13.13 1.42 -7.61
N ARG A 20 -12.43 0.39 -7.16
CA ARG A 20 -12.65 -1.00 -7.57
C ARG A 20 -12.60 -1.96 -6.40
N THR A 21 -13.31 -3.06 -6.53
CA THR A 21 -13.11 -4.23 -5.67
C THR A 21 -12.11 -5.16 -6.37
N ILE A 22 -11.10 -5.62 -5.64
CA ILE A 22 -10.14 -6.65 -6.08
C ILE A 22 -10.21 -7.81 -5.09
N LYS A 23 -10.09 -9.04 -5.58
CA LYS A 23 -10.10 -10.25 -4.76
C LYS A 23 -8.66 -10.69 -4.46
N ILE A 24 -8.34 -10.92 -3.19
CA ILE A 24 -7.03 -11.43 -2.74
C ILE A 24 -7.28 -12.49 -1.67
N ASN A 25 -6.80 -13.72 -1.87
CA ASN A 25 -6.99 -14.84 -0.92
C ASN A 25 -8.45 -15.02 -0.47
N ASP A 26 -9.36 -15.04 -1.44
CA ASP A 26 -10.81 -15.13 -1.21
C ASP A 26 -11.46 -13.99 -0.40
N ARG A 27 -10.72 -12.92 -0.14
CA ARG A 27 -11.21 -11.71 0.53
C ARG A 27 -11.33 -10.55 -0.45
N ASP A 28 -12.37 -9.77 -0.25
CA ASP A 28 -12.61 -8.54 -0.99
C ASP A 28 -11.80 -7.37 -0.42
N TYR A 29 -11.00 -6.74 -1.27
CA TYR A 29 -10.28 -5.51 -1.00
C TYR A 29 -10.80 -4.38 -1.88
N LYS A 30 -10.84 -3.16 -1.33
CA LYS A 30 -11.15 -1.94 -2.05
C LYS A 30 -9.84 -1.29 -2.51
N LEU A 31 -9.65 -1.21 -3.83
CA LEU A 31 -8.62 -0.41 -4.47
C LEU A 31 -9.22 0.97 -4.79
N LYS A 32 -8.63 2.03 -4.26
CA LYS A 32 -8.93 3.41 -4.63
C LYS A 32 -7.72 4.04 -5.29
N LEU A 33 -7.95 4.66 -6.44
CA LEU A 33 -6.98 5.47 -7.16
C LEU A 33 -7.55 6.88 -7.28
N TYR A 34 -6.81 7.87 -6.83
CA TYR A 34 -7.17 9.28 -7.03
C TYR A 34 -5.98 9.97 -7.66
N TRP A 35 -6.19 10.75 -8.72
CA TRP A 35 -5.10 11.49 -9.34
C TRP A 35 -5.40 12.96 -9.59
N ASN A 36 -4.34 13.75 -9.46
CA ASN A 36 -4.23 15.12 -9.93
C ASN A 36 -2.81 15.33 -10.49
N SER A 37 -1.89 15.98 -9.75
CA SER A 37 -0.45 15.99 -10.02
C SER A 37 0.25 14.68 -9.63
N ARG A 38 -0.33 13.92 -8.69
CA ARG A 38 0.15 12.60 -8.24
C ARG A 38 -0.99 11.59 -8.25
N VAL A 39 -0.65 10.32 -8.41
CA VAL A 39 -1.57 9.19 -8.29
C VAL A 39 -1.47 8.65 -6.87
N ARG A 40 -2.51 8.88 -6.07
CA ARG A 40 -2.66 8.29 -4.74
C ARG A 40 -3.35 6.95 -4.86
N ILE A 41 -2.77 5.95 -4.22
CA ILE A 41 -3.22 4.56 -4.26
C ILE A 41 -3.55 4.18 -2.83
N THR A 42 -4.70 3.57 -2.62
CA THR A 42 -5.09 2.95 -1.35
C THR A 42 -5.67 1.57 -1.62
N ILE A 43 -5.19 0.57 -0.89
CA ILE A 43 -5.72 -0.80 -0.91
C ILE A 43 -6.08 -1.15 0.54
N GLY A 44 -7.33 -1.51 0.79
CA GLY A 44 -7.76 -1.89 2.14
C GLY A 44 -8.90 -2.90 2.12
N PRO A 45 -9.21 -3.56 3.24
CA PRO A 45 -10.33 -4.49 3.32
C PRO A 45 -11.64 -3.76 2.98
N LYS A 46 -12.53 -4.41 2.21
CA LYS A 46 -13.82 -3.82 1.84
C LYS A 46 -14.73 -3.58 3.05
N ASN A 47 -14.68 -4.49 4.03
CA ASN A 47 -15.44 -4.43 5.26
C ASN A 47 -14.51 -4.12 6.44
N SER A 48 -14.38 -2.85 6.78
CA SER A 48 -13.72 -2.38 8.01
C SER A 48 -14.80 -2.20 9.08
N LEU A 49 -14.77 -3.03 10.14
CA LEU A 49 -15.63 -2.83 11.31
C LEU A 49 -14.98 -1.72 12.16
N ILE A 50 -15.77 -0.67 12.45
CA ILE A 50 -15.37 0.56 13.14
C ILE A 50 -15.37 0.32 14.66
N THR A 51 -14.68 -0.72 15.10
CA THR A 51 -14.45 -0.97 16.53
C THR A 51 -12.95 -0.95 16.77
N GLU A 52 -12.48 0.16 17.30
CA GLU A 52 -11.08 0.49 17.49
C GLU A 52 -10.54 -0.17 18.76
N THR A 53 -9.49 -0.99 18.64
CA THR A 53 -8.61 -1.35 19.77
C THR A 53 -7.14 -1.47 19.34
N ASP A 54 -6.83 -2.09 18.20
CA ASP A 54 -5.43 -2.36 17.83
C ASP A 54 -5.02 -1.63 16.54
N PHE A 55 -4.13 -0.64 16.64
CA PHE A 55 -3.61 0.13 15.50
C PHE A 55 -2.08 0.12 15.45
N SER A 56 -1.53 -0.17 14.27
CA SER A 56 -0.13 0.04 13.96
C SER A 56 0.10 0.52 12.53
N GLU A 57 1.14 1.33 12.32
CA GLU A 57 1.54 1.86 11.02
C GLU A 57 3.03 1.64 10.80
N ILE A 58 3.40 1.05 9.65
CA ILE A 58 4.78 0.89 9.20
C ILE A 58 5.02 1.84 8.03
N ARG A 59 6.03 2.70 8.16
CA ARG A 59 6.42 3.67 7.12
C ARG A 59 7.92 3.76 6.96
N LYS A 60 8.40 4.14 5.78
CA LYS A 60 9.82 4.44 5.56
C LYS A 60 10.21 5.72 6.30
N LEU A 61 11.31 5.71 7.04
CA LEU A 61 11.84 6.89 7.72
C LEU A 61 12.66 7.73 6.73
N PRO A 62 12.29 9.01 6.48
CA PRO A 62 12.95 9.82 5.47
C PRO A 62 14.38 10.25 5.84
N LEU A 63 14.71 10.37 7.14
CA LEU A 63 15.94 11.05 7.58
C LEU A 63 17.11 10.13 7.97
N ILE A 64 16.86 8.90 8.44
CA ILE A 64 17.95 8.05 8.97
C ILE A 64 18.63 7.20 7.88
N SER A 65 17.95 6.97 6.74
CA SER A 65 18.49 6.17 5.64
C SER A 65 19.73 6.76 4.95
N ILE A 66 20.04 8.04 5.17
CA ILE A 66 21.23 8.72 4.61
C ILE A 66 22.51 8.29 5.33
N ILE A 67 22.43 7.99 6.64
CA ILE A 67 23.61 7.73 7.48
C ILE A 67 23.98 6.24 7.46
N VAL A 68 23.00 5.34 7.38
CA VAL A 68 23.19 3.90 7.63
C VAL A 68 23.19 3.04 6.35
N ARG A 69 23.15 3.68 5.15
CA ARG A 69 23.06 3.06 3.81
C ARG A 69 22.00 1.96 3.65
N THR A 70 21.06 1.86 4.59
CA THR A 70 20.00 0.86 4.65
C THR A 70 18.67 1.55 4.92
N PRO A 71 17.58 1.16 4.23
CA PRO A 71 16.27 1.74 4.46
C PRO A 71 15.80 1.39 5.87
N GLN A 72 15.63 2.42 6.71
CA GLN A 72 15.02 2.26 8.02
C GLN A 72 13.50 2.46 7.93
N TYR A 73 12.77 1.62 8.65
CA TYR A 73 11.32 1.66 8.74
C TYR A 73 10.93 2.01 10.17
N GLY A 74 9.97 2.91 10.32
CA GLY A 74 9.40 3.30 11.60
C GLY A 74 8.09 2.57 11.82
N LEU A 75 7.90 2.05 13.03
CA LEU A 75 6.63 1.56 13.54
C LEU A 75 6.00 2.66 14.41
N ARG A 76 4.73 2.98 14.18
CA ARG A 76 3.89 3.79 15.06
C ARG A 76 2.76 2.92 15.59
N GLY A 77 2.48 2.98 16.89
CA GLY A 77 1.46 2.13 17.52
C GLY A 77 2.07 0.89 18.17
N GLU A 78 1.23 -0.10 18.47
CA GLU A 78 1.64 -1.29 19.21
C GLU A 78 2.42 -2.27 18.34
N LYS A 79 3.45 -2.87 18.92
CA LYS A 79 4.22 -3.94 18.30
C LYS A 79 3.53 -5.26 18.57
N THR A 80 3.00 -5.87 17.52
CA THR A 80 2.35 -7.19 17.55
C THR A 80 3.11 -8.21 16.70
N GLU A 81 2.84 -9.50 16.88
CA GLU A 81 3.40 -10.57 16.05
C GLU A 81 3.19 -10.30 14.55
N LEU A 82 2.02 -9.78 14.17
CA LEU A 82 1.72 -9.40 12.79
C LEU A 82 2.63 -8.29 12.30
N THR A 83 2.89 -7.26 13.11
CA THR A 83 3.81 -6.17 12.71
C THR A 83 5.25 -6.66 12.56
N GLU A 84 5.68 -7.61 13.38
CA GLU A 84 7.01 -8.22 13.24
C GLU A 84 7.11 -9.04 11.95
N LYS A 85 6.11 -9.88 11.65
CA LYS A 85 6.02 -10.61 10.38
C LYS A 85 6.06 -9.66 9.19
N LEU A 86 5.36 -8.54 9.27
CA LEU A 86 5.37 -7.50 8.23
C LEU A 86 6.77 -6.88 8.06
N LEU A 87 7.48 -6.54 9.13
CA LEU A 87 8.81 -5.92 9.06
C LEU A 87 9.88 -6.86 8.47
N LEU A 88 9.75 -8.17 8.69
CA LEU A 88 10.66 -9.17 8.14
C LEU A 88 10.34 -9.54 6.68
N ASN A 89 9.14 -9.19 6.20
CA ASN A 89 8.67 -9.56 4.88
C ASN A 89 9.32 -8.74 3.75
N GLN A 90 9.83 -9.43 2.71
CA GLN A 90 10.44 -8.78 1.55
C GLN A 90 9.45 -7.90 0.77
N TYR A 91 8.18 -8.28 0.68
CA TYR A 91 7.16 -7.52 -0.04
C TYR A 91 6.75 -6.26 0.73
N THR A 92 6.82 -6.27 2.06
CA THR A 92 6.71 -5.05 2.85
C THR A 92 7.80 -4.06 2.46
N ARG A 93 9.06 -4.52 2.37
CA ARG A 93 10.18 -3.64 1.98
C ARG A 93 10.00 -3.08 0.57
N ALA A 94 9.57 -3.92 -0.36
CA ALA A 94 9.29 -3.53 -1.74
C ALA A 94 8.15 -2.50 -1.84
N LEU A 95 7.07 -2.69 -1.08
CA LEU A 95 5.96 -1.73 -0.99
C LEU A 95 6.39 -0.42 -0.32
N LEU A 96 7.26 -0.48 0.69
CA LEU A 96 7.75 0.70 1.39
C LEU A 96 8.86 1.45 0.63
N TYR A 97 9.28 0.94 -0.55
CA TYR A 97 10.19 1.65 -1.44
C TYR A 97 9.49 2.80 -2.19
N PHE A 98 8.17 2.69 -2.39
CA PHE A 98 7.42 3.71 -3.13
C PHE A 98 7.28 5.02 -2.34
N PRO A 99 7.16 6.18 -3.00
CA PRO A 99 7.03 7.45 -2.30
C PRO A 99 5.75 7.54 -1.47
N ALA A 100 5.86 8.15 -0.29
CA ALA A 100 4.75 8.33 0.66
C ALA A 100 3.99 7.02 0.96
N SER A 101 4.68 5.88 0.89
CA SER A 101 4.11 4.57 1.16
C SER A 101 3.95 4.31 2.65
N LYS A 102 2.88 3.63 3.03
CA LYS A 102 2.70 3.07 4.37
C LYS A 102 1.85 1.81 4.35
N LEU A 103 2.10 0.93 5.31
CA LEU A 103 1.22 -0.17 5.68
C LEU A 103 0.53 0.17 6.99
N ILE A 104 -0.78 -0.04 7.04
CA ILE A 104 -1.59 0.12 8.25
C ILE A 104 -2.10 -1.26 8.61
N CYS A 105 -1.91 -1.65 9.86
CA CYS A 105 -2.51 -2.84 10.43
C CYS A 105 -3.53 -2.40 11.49
N GLN A 106 -4.77 -2.85 11.32
CA GLN A 106 -5.85 -2.60 12.26
C GLN A 106 -6.71 -3.85 12.40
N ASN A 107 -6.91 -4.34 13.63
CA ASN A 107 -7.69 -5.55 13.93
C ASN A 107 -7.30 -6.74 13.04
N SER A 108 -6.00 -7.03 12.95
CA SER A 108 -5.42 -8.06 12.05
C SER A 108 -5.69 -7.89 10.55
N LYS A 109 -6.22 -6.73 10.13
CA LYS A 109 -6.41 -6.38 8.71
C LYS A 109 -5.32 -5.44 8.25
N ILE A 110 -4.81 -5.69 7.06
CA ILE A 110 -3.72 -4.92 6.47
C ILE A 110 -4.28 -4.02 5.36
N SER A 111 -3.91 -2.76 5.39
CA SER A 111 -4.14 -1.77 4.35
C SER A 111 -2.81 -1.16 3.89
N TYR A 112 -2.76 -0.71 2.65
CA TYR A 112 -1.61 -0.07 2.05
C TYR A 112 -2.01 1.25 1.39
N SER A 113 -1.12 2.24 1.44
CA SER A 113 -1.26 3.44 0.62
C SER A 113 0.09 3.94 0.12
N ALA A 114 0.12 4.59 -1.05
CA ALA A 114 1.29 5.27 -1.61
C ALA A 114 0.90 6.43 -2.54
N ALA A 115 1.88 7.24 -2.94
CA ALA A 115 1.69 8.31 -3.91
C ALA A 115 2.76 8.29 -5.00
N LEU A 116 2.36 8.01 -6.24
CA LEU A 116 3.23 8.02 -7.40
C LEU A 116 3.16 9.35 -8.15
N ARG A 117 4.23 9.72 -8.87
CA ARG A 117 4.10 10.74 -9.92
C ARG A 117 3.31 10.13 -11.07
N LYS A 118 2.57 10.95 -11.83
CA LYS A 118 1.77 10.46 -12.96
C LYS A 118 2.58 9.65 -13.98
N LYS A 119 3.79 10.11 -14.32
CA LYS A 119 4.69 9.39 -15.24
C LYS A 119 5.08 7.97 -14.77
N ASP A 120 4.97 7.70 -13.48
CA ASP A 120 5.29 6.42 -12.86
C ASP A 120 4.05 5.53 -12.71
N SER A 121 2.92 5.88 -13.33
CA SER A 121 1.65 5.14 -13.28
C SER A 121 1.76 3.69 -13.74
N HIS A 122 2.73 3.37 -14.59
CA HIS A 122 3.05 1.99 -14.99
C HIS A 122 3.39 1.07 -13.79
N GLN A 123 3.82 1.63 -12.65
CA GLN A 123 4.15 0.86 -11.44
C GLN A 123 2.91 0.43 -10.63
N LEU A 124 1.70 0.85 -11.03
CA LEU A 124 0.45 0.48 -10.34
C LEU A 124 0.27 -1.04 -10.24
N GLU A 125 0.54 -1.75 -11.32
CA GLU A 125 0.40 -3.20 -11.37
C GLU A 125 1.42 -3.88 -10.43
N THR A 126 2.65 -3.40 -10.42
CA THR A 126 3.70 -3.85 -9.50
C THR A 126 3.27 -3.69 -8.03
N ILE A 127 2.71 -2.54 -7.67
CA ILE A 127 2.20 -2.28 -6.31
C ILE A 127 1.11 -3.28 -5.94
N ILE A 128 0.14 -3.50 -6.82
CA ILE A 128 -0.97 -4.43 -6.57
C ILE A 128 -0.44 -5.86 -6.41
N ASN A 129 0.53 -6.26 -7.24
CA ASN A 129 1.13 -7.59 -7.20
C ASN A 129 1.97 -7.81 -5.93
N TYR A 130 2.77 -6.83 -5.51
CA TYR A 130 3.47 -6.91 -4.23
C TYR A 130 2.52 -6.97 -3.04
N PHE A 131 1.41 -6.23 -3.07
CA PHE A 131 0.42 -6.29 -2.00
C PHE A 131 -0.26 -7.67 -1.94
N LYS A 132 -0.60 -8.25 -3.09
CA LYS A 132 -1.10 -9.64 -3.15
C LYS A 132 -0.08 -10.63 -2.60
N ALA A 133 1.18 -10.53 -3.02
CA ALA A 133 2.25 -11.41 -2.58
C ALA A 133 2.49 -11.31 -1.07
N LEU A 134 2.50 -10.09 -0.51
CA LEU A 134 2.57 -9.85 0.92
C LEU A 134 1.47 -10.62 1.66
N LEU A 135 0.21 -10.46 1.26
CA LEU A 135 -0.90 -11.15 1.92
C LEU A 135 -0.82 -12.67 1.77
N ASN A 136 -0.28 -13.19 0.68
CA ASN A 136 -0.08 -14.63 0.50
C ASN A 136 0.96 -15.20 1.47
N THR A 137 2.03 -14.44 1.75
CA THR A 137 3.11 -14.87 2.65
C THR A 137 2.80 -14.77 4.14
N LEU A 138 1.65 -14.19 4.50
CA LEU A 138 1.21 -14.04 5.90
C LEU A 138 0.15 -15.08 6.30
N LYS A 139 -0.16 -16.04 5.42
CA LYS A 139 -0.95 -17.23 5.76
C LYS A 139 -0.13 -18.14 6.66
#